data_AF-A0A2N2XN37-F1
#
_entry.id   AF-A0A2N2XN37-F1
#
_cell.length_a   1.000
_cell.length_b   1.000
_cell.length_c   1.000
_cell.angle_alpha   90.00
_cell.angle_beta   90.00
_cell.angle_gamma   90.00
#
_symmetry.space_group_name_H-M   'P 1'
#
loop_
_entity.id
_entity.type
_entity.pdbx_description
1 polymer ?
#
loop_
_entity_poly.entity_id
_entity_poly.type
_entity_poly.pdbx_seq_one_letter_code
_entity_poly.pdbx_strand_id
1 'polypeptide(L)'
;MNIKNRLVLMNFLQFFIWGSWLLTIGAYWFQTKQWSGTEFGAIFSTMGIASLFMPAIAGIVADRWINAEKLYGIFHIMGAILLFTVPMVNDPSVMFWVMLINMIFYMPTIALSITVCYSSMRSKGMDIVKEYPPIRVWGTVGFIVALWTISLSGFETSAMQFYVASAASLFLGLYAFTLPSCAPLGKGHKKTFVEALGLNAFALFKSTKMALFFVFAMLLGASLQLTN
;
A
#
# COMPACT_ATOMS: atom_id res chain seq x y z
N MET A 1 8.76 -5.41 23.52
CA MET A 1 9.30 -4.53 22.45
C MET A 1 8.74 -3.12 22.59
N ASN A 2 9.58 -2.09 22.42
CA ASN A 2 9.15 -0.70 22.34
C ASN A 2 8.19 -0.51 21.14
N ILE A 3 7.06 0.19 21.34
CA ILE A 3 6.06 0.43 20.31
C ILE A 3 6.66 1.11 19.06
N LYS A 4 7.62 2.03 19.25
CA LYS A 4 8.31 2.69 18.14
C LYS A 4 8.97 1.69 17.20
N ASN A 5 9.75 0.76 17.75
CA ASN A 5 10.46 -0.25 16.96
C ASN A 5 9.46 -1.15 16.21
N ARG A 6 8.31 -1.43 16.82
CA ARG A 6 7.25 -2.22 16.18
C ARG A 6 6.64 -1.51 14.96
N LEU A 7 6.42 -0.20 15.07
CA LEU A 7 5.89 0.63 13.99
C LEU A 7 6.94 0.92 12.91
N VAL A 8 8.21 1.04 13.29
CA VAL A 8 9.36 1.13 12.38
C VAL A 8 9.46 -0.13 11.52
N LEU A 9 9.42 -1.31 12.15
CA LEU A 9 9.45 -2.59 11.42
C LEU A 9 8.26 -2.72 10.46
N MET A 10 7.05 -2.33 10.90
CA MET A 10 5.86 -2.33 10.06
C MET A 10 6.03 -1.41 8.84
N ASN A 11 6.49 -0.17 9.04
CA ASN A 11 6.72 0.78 7.94
C ASN A 11 7.81 0.30 6.99
N PHE A 12 8.91 -0.23 7.53
CA PHE A 12 9.99 -0.80 6.74
C PHE A 12 9.47 -1.90 5.81
N LEU A 13 8.77 -2.90 6.37
CA LEU A 13 8.27 -4.04 5.60
C LEU A 13 7.21 -3.64 4.59
N GLN A 14 6.30 -2.71 4.95
CA GLN A 14 5.27 -2.19 4.05
C GLN A 14 5.87 -1.76 2.72
N PHE A 15 6.91 -0.93 2.77
CA PHE A 15 7.54 -0.37 1.57
C PHE A 15 8.64 -1.27 1.00
N PHE A 16 9.22 -2.16 1.80
CA PHE A 16 10.11 -3.21 1.32
C PHE A 16 9.38 -4.13 0.33
N ILE A 17 8.14 -4.54 0.65
CA ILE A 17 7.31 -5.35 -0.25
C ILE A 17 7.14 -4.63 -1.59
N TRP A 18 6.83 -3.33 -1.57
CA TRP A 18 6.68 -2.54 -2.80
C TRP A 18 7.97 -2.46 -3.61
N GLY A 19 9.08 -2.10 -2.95
CA GLY A 19 10.38 -1.92 -3.59
C GLY A 19 10.97 -3.21 -4.15
N SER A 20 10.53 -4.37 -3.64
CA SER A 20 11.01 -5.69 -4.09
C SER A 20 10.55 -6.07 -5.50
N TRP A 21 9.53 -5.42 -6.05
CA TRP A 21 9.03 -5.78 -7.38
C TRP A 21 8.60 -4.59 -8.24
N LEU A 22 8.24 -3.43 -7.67
CA LEU A 22 7.68 -2.31 -8.44
C LEU A 22 8.59 -1.83 -9.58
N LEU A 23 9.89 -1.68 -9.31
CA LEU A 23 10.84 -1.17 -10.30
C LEU A 23 11.40 -2.28 -11.19
N THR A 24 11.54 -3.48 -10.64
CA THR A 24 12.17 -4.62 -11.31
C THR A 24 11.18 -5.44 -12.15
N ILE A 25 9.87 -5.27 -11.97
CA ILE A 25 8.85 -5.91 -12.82
C ILE A 25 9.02 -5.52 -14.29
N GLY A 26 9.55 -4.33 -14.60
CA GLY A 26 9.89 -3.93 -15.97
C GLY A 26 10.97 -4.82 -16.58
N ALA A 27 12.04 -5.10 -15.84
CA ALA A 27 13.09 -6.00 -16.31
C ALA A 27 12.55 -7.42 -16.52
N TYR A 28 11.75 -7.95 -15.59
CA TYR A 28 11.09 -9.24 -15.76
C TYR A 28 10.13 -9.27 -16.97
N TRP A 29 9.36 -8.20 -17.18
CA TRP A 29 8.41 -8.08 -18.27
C TRP A 29 9.09 -8.09 -19.63
N PHE A 30 10.06 -7.20 -19.83
CA PHE A 30 10.70 -7.00 -21.13
C PHE A 30 11.81 -8.01 -21.41
N GLN A 31 12.59 -8.40 -20.40
CA GLN A 31 13.78 -9.25 -20.62
C GLN A 31 13.47 -10.74 -20.45
N THR A 32 12.53 -11.10 -19.59
CA THR A 32 12.23 -12.51 -19.29
C THR A 32 10.97 -12.98 -20.02
N LYS A 33 9.86 -12.25 -19.92
CA LYS A 33 8.61 -12.60 -20.61
C LYS A 33 8.56 -12.11 -22.06
N GLN A 34 9.35 -11.10 -22.42
CA GLN A 34 9.43 -10.53 -23.77
C GLN A 34 8.06 -10.05 -24.29
N TRP A 35 7.25 -9.48 -23.38
CA TRP A 35 5.91 -8.99 -23.70
C TRP A 35 5.90 -7.52 -24.14
N SER A 36 4.79 -7.07 -24.72
CA SER A 36 4.70 -5.74 -25.35
C SER A 36 4.70 -4.59 -24.33
N GLY A 37 5.14 -3.41 -24.75
CA GLY A 37 5.10 -2.20 -23.92
C GLY A 37 3.69 -1.65 -23.69
N THR A 38 2.75 -1.91 -24.60
CA THR A 38 1.35 -1.48 -24.46
C THR A 38 0.68 -2.17 -23.28
N GLU A 39 0.87 -3.49 -23.16
CA GLU A 39 0.36 -4.28 -22.06
C GLU A 39 1.08 -3.97 -20.74
N PHE A 40 2.37 -3.63 -20.80
CA PHE A 40 3.12 -3.15 -19.64
C PHE A 40 2.50 -1.88 -19.05
N GLY A 41 2.20 -0.88 -19.90
CA GLY A 41 1.53 0.34 -19.49
C GLY A 41 0.16 0.09 -18.85
N ALA A 42 -0.58 -0.91 -19.36
CA ALA A 42 -1.85 -1.32 -18.78
C ALA A 42 -1.69 -1.81 -17.32
N ILE A 43 -0.61 -2.52 -16.98
CA ILE A 43 -0.40 -2.97 -15.59
C ILE A 43 -0.24 -1.80 -14.62
N PHE A 44 0.43 -0.70 -15.00
CA PHE A 44 0.54 0.47 -14.12
C PHE A 44 -0.81 1.18 -13.93
N SER A 45 -1.74 1.08 -14.88
CA SER A 45 -3.09 1.60 -14.70
C SER A 45 -3.85 0.89 -13.56
N THR A 46 -3.51 -0.36 -13.24
CA THR A 46 -4.13 -1.12 -12.14
C THR A 46 -3.90 -0.47 -10.78
N MET A 47 -2.73 0.16 -10.59
CA MET A 47 -2.42 0.95 -9.40
C MET A 47 -3.35 2.17 -9.29
N GLY A 48 -3.61 2.86 -10.40
CA GLY A 48 -4.53 3.98 -10.46
C GLY A 48 -5.98 3.57 -10.14
N ILE A 49 -6.45 2.48 -10.75
CA ILE A 49 -7.80 1.94 -10.52
C ILE A 49 -7.97 1.56 -9.05
N ALA A 50 -7.04 0.78 -8.49
CA ALA A 50 -7.13 0.34 -7.10
C ALA A 50 -7.04 1.52 -6.11
N SER A 51 -6.13 2.47 -6.33
CA SER A 51 -5.95 3.62 -5.44
C SER A 51 -7.15 4.58 -5.43
N LEU A 52 -7.94 4.61 -6.50
CA LEU A 52 -9.16 5.42 -6.56
C LEU A 52 -10.28 4.90 -5.64
N PHE A 53 -10.45 3.58 -5.54
CA PHE A 53 -11.60 2.99 -4.85
C PHE A 53 -11.24 2.31 -3.52
N MET A 54 -10.16 1.52 -3.51
CA MET A 54 -9.91 0.59 -2.42
C MET A 54 -9.50 1.24 -1.09
N PRO A 55 -8.70 2.32 -1.04
CA PRO A 55 -8.43 3.03 0.21
C PRO A 55 -9.70 3.52 0.91
N ALA A 56 -10.67 4.05 0.15
CA ALA A 56 -11.94 4.50 0.71
C ALA A 56 -12.77 3.33 1.24
N ILE A 57 -12.92 2.26 0.46
CA ILE A 57 -13.67 1.06 0.86
C ILE A 57 -13.05 0.43 2.10
N ALA A 58 -11.73 0.23 2.11
CA ALA A 58 -11.03 -0.36 3.24
C ALA A 58 -11.09 0.51 4.50
N GLY A 59 -11.04 1.85 4.33
CA GLY A 59 -11.26 2.79 5.43
C GLY A 59 -12.63 2.61 6.08
N ILE A 60 -13.70 2.51 5.28
CA ILE A 60 -15.06 2.24 5.79
C ILE A 60 -15.09 0.91 6.56
N VAL A 61 -14.44 -0.12 6.02
CA VAL A 61 -14.41 -1.44 6.65
C VAL A 61 -13.67 -1.41 8.00
N ALA A 62 -12.53 -0.72 8.04
CA ALA A 62 -11.74 -0.53 9.25
C ALA A 62 -12.47 0.31 10.32
N ASP A 63 -13.28 1.27 9.88
CA ASP A 63 -14.02 2.16 10.79
C ASP A 63 -15.28 1.53 11.37
N ARG A 64 -15.85 0.49 10.74
CA ARG A 64 -17.16 -0.08 11.12
C ARG A 64 -17.12 -1.53 11.59
N TRP A 65 -16.35 -2.39 10.93
CA TRP A 65 -16.53 -3.85 11.07
C TRP A 65 -15.29 -4.56 11.60
N ILE A 66 -14.09 -4.20 11.13
CA ILE A 66 -12.87 -4.94 11.41
C ILE A 66 -11.83 -3.97 11.98
N ASN A 67 -11.05 -4.40 12.99
CA ASN A 67 -9.94 -3.58 13.46
C ASN A 67 -8.93 -3.33 12.33
N ALA A 68 -8.36 -2.12 12.28
CA ALA A 68 -7.47 -1.73 11.18
C ALA A 68 -6.24 -2.62 11.05
N GLU A 69 -5.63 -3.09 12.15
CA GLU A 69 -4.48 -3.98 12.14
C GLU A 69 -4.80 -5.37 11.56
N LYS A 70 -6.02 -5.86 11.80
CA LYS A 70 -6.46 -7.16 11.29
C LYS A 70 -6.74 -7.07 9.80
N LEU A 71 -7.45 -6.02 9.37
CA LEU A 71 -7.71 -5.79 7.95
C LEU A 71 -6.41 -5.61 7.17
N TYR A 72 -5.48 -4.85 7.73
CA TYR A 72 -4.12 -4.68 7.22
C TYR A 72 -3.38 -6.02 7.07
N GLY A 73 -3.44 -6.87 8.11
CA GLY A 73 -2.84 -8.21 8.06
C GLY A 73 -3.45 -9.12 7.00
N ILE A 74 -4.79 -9.15 6.89
CA ILE A 74 -5.50 -9.94 5.88
C ILE A 74 -5.08 -9.51 4.47
N PHE A 75 -5.03 -8.20 4.21
CA PHE A 75 -4.65 -7.68 2.89
C PHE A 75 -3.22 -8.06 2.50
N HIS A 76 -2.28 -8.04 3.44
CA HIS A 76 -0.90 -8.50 3.19
C HIS A 76 -0.79 -10.01 2.98
N ILE A 77 -1.62 -10.82 3.65
CA ILE A 77 -1.67 -12.27 3.39
C ILE A 77 -2.23 -12.53 1.99
N MET A 78 -3.32 -11.88 1.61
CA MET A 78 -3.90 -12.00 0.26
C MET A 78 -2.93 -11.50 -0.81
N GLY A 79 -2.25 -10.37 -0.54
CA GLY A 79 -1.18 -9.85 -1.39
C GLY A 79 -0.03 -10.84 -1.56
N ALA A 80 0.38 -11.53 -0.49
CA ALA A 80 1.42 -12.55 -0.54
C ALA A 80 1.06 -13.73 -1.44
N ILE A 81 -0.19 -14.22 -1.33
CA ILE A 81 -0.70 -15.32 -2.18
C ILE A 81 -0.66 -14.89 -3.65
N LEU A 82 -1.16 -13.69 -3.96
CA LEU A 82 -1.18 -13.19 -5.33
C LEU A 82 0.23 -12.99 -5.89
N LEU A 83 1.14 -12.38 -5.13
CA LEU A 83 2.54 -12.22 -5.54
C LEU A 83 3.21 -13.58 -5.80
N PHE A 84 2.90 -14.61 -5.01
CA PHE A 84 3.42 -15.96 -5.23
C PHE A 84 2.94 -16.56 -6.56
N THR A 85 1.73 -16.21 -7.00
CA THR A 85 1.18 -16.68 -8.28
C THR A 85 1.68 -15.92 -9.51
N VAL A 86 2.22 -14.70 -9.35
CA VAL A 86 2.69 -13.86 -10.47
C VAL A 86 3.67 -14.60 -11.40
N PRO A 87 4.71 -15.29 -10.91
CA PRO A 87 5.62 -16.05 -11.77
C PRO A 87 4.96 -17.12 -12.63
N MET A 88 3.83 -17.68 -12.18
CA MET A 88 3.11 -18.76 -12.86
C MET A 88 2.29 -18.26 -14.07
N VAL A 89 2.11 -16.94 -14.19
CA VAL A 89 1.33 -16.34 -15.27
C VAL A 89 2.18 -16.26 -16.55
N ASN A 90 1.64 -16.82 -17.62
CA ASN A 90 2.26 -16.84 -18.96
C ASN A 90 1.46 -16.07 -20.01
N ASP A 91 0.48 -15.28 -19.59
CA ASP A 91 -0.33 -14.43 -20.45
C ASP A 91 -0.42 -12.98 -19.91
N PRO A 92 -0.16 -11.95 -20.74
CA PRO A 92 -0.21 -10.54 -20.33
C PRO A 92 -1.58 -10.10 -19.80
N SER A 93 -2.67 -10.57 -20.39
CA SER A 93 -4.04 -10.21 -19.99
C SER A 93 -4.38 -10.80 -18.63
N VAL A 94 -3.98 -12.05 -18.39
CA VAL A 94 -4.09 -12.68 -17.06
C VAL A 94 -3.22 -11.93 -16.05
N MET A 95 -2.00 -11.51 -16.43
CA MET A 95 -1.11 -10.75 -15.54
C MET A 95 -1.75 -9.43 -15.11
N PHE A 96 -2.40 -8.71 -16.02
CA PHE A 96 -3.15 -7.51 -15.70
C PHE A 96 -4.18 -7.76 -14.59
N TRP A 97 -4.99 -8.81 -14.71
CA TRP A 97 -6.01 -9.11 -13.69
C TRP A 97 -5.41 -9.56 -12.36
N VAL A 98 -4.35 -10.38 -12.38
CA VAL A 98 -3.64 -10.78 -11.15
C VAL A 98 -3.05 -9.55 -10.45
N MET A 99 -2.40 -8.66 -11.19
CA MET A 99 -1.84 -7.43 -10.65
C MET A 99 -2.92 -6.46 -10.17
N LEU A 100 -4.07 -6.37 -10.85
CA LEU A 100 -5.19 -5.56 -10.38
C LEU A 100 -5.73 -6.06 -9.04
N ILE A 101 -5.95 -7.37 -8.91
CA ILE A 101 -6.40 -7.95 -7.64
C ILE A 101 -5.33 -7.73 -6.56
N ASN A 102 -4.04 -7.86 -6.91
CA ASN A 102 -2.96 -7.56 -5.99
C ASN A 102 -3.00 -6.09 -5.51
N MET A 103 -3.17 -5.14 -6.44
CA MET A 103 -3.26 -3.71 -6.13
C MET A 103 -4.51 -3.38 -5.31
N ILE A 104 -5.62 -4.09 -5.54
CA ILE A 104 -6.85 -3.96 -4.76
C ILE A 104 -6.61 -4.23 -3.27
N PHE A 105 -5.78 -5.23 -2.96
CA PHE A 105 -5.38 -5.51 -1.57
C PHE A 105 -4.25 -4.60 -1.11
N TYR A 106 -3.25 -4.32 -1.93
CA TYR A 106 -2.05 -3.60 -1.51
C TYR A 106 -2.25 -2.09 -1.32
N MET A 107 -2.91 -1.38 -2.24
CA MET A 107 -3.12 0.08 -2.14
C MET A 107 -3.75 0.56 -0.81
N PRO A 108 -4.84 -0.04 -0.31
CA PRO A 108 -5.41 0.38 0.97
C PRO A 108 -4.49 0.13 2.17
N THR A 109 -3.52 -0.78 2.09
CA THR A 109 -2.59 -1.04 3.20
C THR A 109 -1.76 0.16 3.57
N ILE A 110 -1.46 1.06 2.62
CA ILE A 110 -0.73 2.30 2.88
C ILE A 110 -1.53 3.16 3.87
N ALA A 111 -2.80 3.45 3.57
CA ALA A 111 -3.66 4.23 4.45
C ALA A 111 -3.89 3.53 5.81
N LEU A 112 -4.13 2.21 5.79
CA LEU A 112 -4.30 1.42 7.01
C LEU A 112 -3.05 1.43 7.90
N SER A 113 -1.85 1.38 7.32
CA SER A 113 -0.59 1.44 8.08
C SER A 113 -0.44 2.76 8.85
N ILE A 114 -0.88 3.88 8.25
CA ILE A 114 -0.91 5.20 8.90
C ILE A 114 -1.91 5.17 10.06
N THR A 115 -3.11 4.66 9.82
CA THR A 115 -4.16 4.51 10.85
C THR A 115 -3.66 3.68 12.03
N VAL A 116 -3.02 2.53 11.78
CA VAL A 116 -2.44 1.66 12.82
C VAL A 116 -1.33 2.38 13.59
N CYS A 117 -0.44 3.11 12.91
CA CYS A 117 0.58 3.93 13.57
C CYS A 117 -0.07 4.96 14.50
N TYR A 118 -0.99 5.77 13.98
CA TYR A 118 -1.58 6.90 14.70
C TYR A 118 -2.39 6.42 15.90
N SER A 119 -3.20 5.38 15.71
CA SER A 119 -3.96 4.75 16.79
C SER A 119 -3.05 4.19 17.88
N SER A 120 -1.99 3.46 17.49
CA SER A 120 -1.02 2.90 18.42
C SER A 120 -0.27 3.99 19.21
N MET A 121 0.19 5.05 18.53
CA MET A 121 0.89 6.17 19.17
C MET A 121 -0.01 6.96 20.11
N ARG A 122 -1.26 7.24 19.68
CA ARG A 122 -2.25 7.93 20.51
C ARG A 122 -2.60 7.14 21.76
N SER A 123 -2.73 5.81 21.66
CA SER A 123 -2.97 4.93 22.81
C SER A 123 -1.85 4.95 23.85
N LYS A 124 -0.66 5.45 23.48
CA LYS A 124 0.52 5.58 24.32
C LYS A 124 0.84 7.03 24.70
N GLY A 125 -0.03 7.99 24.39
CA GLY A 125 0.17 9.39 24.71
C GLY A 125 1.36 10.05 23.99
N MET A 126 1.77 9.50 22.85
CA MET A 126 2.89 10.01 22.04
C MET A 126 2.47 11.22 21.19
N ASP A 127 3.42 12.10 20.88
CA ASP A 127 3.20 13.23 19.96
C ASP A 127 3.31 12.75 18.51
N ILE A 128 2.17 12.58 17.85
CA ILE A 128 2.10 12.09 16.47
C ILE A 128 2.86 13.02 15.51
N VAL A 129 2.75 14.35 15.70
CA VAL A 129 3.34 15.33 14.77
C VAL A 129 4.86 15.26 14.80
N LYS A 130 5.43 15.09 16.00
CA LYS A 130 6.88 15.00 16.20
C LYS A 130 7.43 13.60 15.93
N GLU A 131 6.71 12.56 16.32
CA GLU A 131 7.27 11.20 16.41
C GLU A 131 6.94 10.31 15.21
N TYR A 132 5.87 10.60 14.47
CA TYR A 132 5.52 9.83 13.28
C TYR A 132 6.50 10.02 12.11
N PRO A 133 6.92 11.26 11.75
CA PRO A 133 7.77 11.44 10.57
C PRO A 133 9.08 10.62 10.63
N PRO A 134 9.82 10.55 11.75
CA PRO A 134 10.98 9.66 11.88
C PRO A 134 10.66 8.17 11.70
N ILE A 135 9.49 7.71 12.16
CA ILE A 135 9.04 6.33 11.95
C ILE A 135 8.78 6.07 10.46
N ARG A 136 8.15 7.03 9.78
CA ARG A 136 7.79 6.91 8.36
C ARG A 136 9.00 6.87 7.43
N VAL A 137 10.11 7.53 7.79
CA VAL A 137 11.38 7.50 7.02
C VAL A 137 11.88 6.07 6.81
N TRP A 138 11.67 5.18 7.78
CA TRP A 138 12.06 3.77 7.66
C TRP A 138 11.31 3.02 6.56
N GLY A 139 10.15 3.50 6.13
CA GLY A 139 9.50 3.00 4.92
C GLY A 139 10.33 3.29 3.67
N THR A 140 10.87 4.49 3.53
CA THR A 140 11.77 4.83 2.40
C THR A 140 13.03 3.98 2.45
N VAL A 141 13.61 3.78 3.64
CA VAL A 141 14.75 2.88 3.82
C VAL A 141 14.38 1.45 3.40
N GLY A 142 13.21 0.95 3.80
CA GLY A 142 12.71 -0.36 3.38
C GLY A 142 12.61 -0.51 1.87
N PHE A 143 12.11 0.51 1.17
CA PHE A 143 12.03 0.53 -0.29
C PHE A 143 13.42 0.44 -0.93
N ILE A 144 14.39 1.24 -0.48
CA ILE A 144 15.76 1.26 -1.01
C ILE A 144 16.45 -0.08 -0.76
N VAL A 145 16.34 -0.61 0.46
CA VAL A 145 16.95 -1.90 0.82
C VAL A 145 16.35 -3.04 0.00
N ALA A 146 15.04 -3.01 -0.27
CA ALA A 146 14.41 -3.99 -1.15
C ALA A 146 14.98 -3.92 -2.57
N LEU A 147 15.05 -2.72 -3.16
CA LEU A 147 15.62 -2.53 -4.49
C LEU A 147 17.05 -3.06 -4.57
N TRP A 148 17.90 -2.72 -3.60
CA TRP A 148 19.28 -3.21 -3.54
C TRP A 148 19.34 -4.72 -3.36
N THR A 149 18.48 -5.30 -2.53
CA THR A 149 18.43 -6.75 -2.33
C THR A 149 18.14 -7.46 -3.66
N ILE A 150 17.19 -6.97 -4.44
CA ILE A 150 16.81 -7.58 -5.72
C ILE A 150 17.87 -7.35 -6.78
N SER A 151 18.34 -6.12 -6.94
CA SER A 151 19.31 -5.79 -7.99
C SER A 151 20.70 -6.36 -7.73
N LEU A 152 21.22 -6.28 -6.50
CA LEU A 152 22.55 -6.83 -6.18
C LEU A 152 22.57 -8.37 -6.19
N SER A 153 21.42 -9.02 -5.99
CA SER A 153 21.29 -10.48 -6.12
C SER A 153 21.04 -10.93 -7.55
N GLY A 154 20.88 -10.01 -8.51
CA GLY A 154 20.53 -10.33 -9.90
C GLY A 154 19.12 -10.91 -10.07
N PHE A 155 18.21 -10.66 -9.13
CA PHE A 155 16.84 -11.21 -9.14
C PHE A 155 15.85 -10.37 -9.97
N GLU A 156 16.29 -9.24 -10.51
CA GLU A 156 15.46 -8.29 -11.26
C GLU A 156 14.83 -8.87 -12.55
N THR A 157 15.48 -9.85 -13.18
CA THR A 157 14.94 -10.59 -14.34
C THR A 157 14.34 -11.94 -13.92
N SER A 158 14.29 -12.25 -12.62
CA SER A 158 13.85 -13.54 -12.11
C SER A 158 12.50 -13.46 -11.40
N ALA A 159 11.80 -14.59 -11.37
CA ALA A 159 10.64 -14.82 -10.51
C ALA A 159 10.94 -14.59 -9.01
N MET A 160 12.21 -14.70 -8.62
CA MET A 160 12.66 -14.56 -7.23
C MET A 160 12.25 -13.23 -6.59
N GLN A 161 12.15 -12.15 -7.36
CA GLN A 161 11.70 -10.86 -6.83
C GLN A 161 10.29 -10.92 -6.23
N PHE A 162 9.39 -11.68 -6.86
CA PHE A 162 8.01 -11.86 -6.39
C PHE A 162 7.94 -12.79 -5.20
N TYR A 163 8.82 -13.80 -5.13
CA TYR A 163 8.90 -14.68 -3.96
C TYR A 163 9.46 -13.97 -2.73
N VAL A 164 10.47 -13.11 -2.90
CA VAL A 164 10.98 -12.24 -1.82
C VAL A 164 9.88 -11.29 -1.34
N ALA A 165 9.18 -10.64 -2.26
CA ALA A 165 8.05 -9.77 -1.93
C ALA A 165 6.91 -10.53 -1.22
N SER A 166 6.57 -11.73 -1.72
CA SER A 166 5.54 -12.60 -1.15
C SER A 166 5.90 -13.03 0.27
N ALA A 167 7.14 -13.47 0.52
CA ALA A 167 7.60 -13.87 1.85
C ALA A 167 7.57 -12.69 2.84
N ALA A 168 8.03 -11.51 2.41
CA ALA A 168 7.96 -10.29 3.22
C ALA A 168 6.51 -9.88 3.52
N SER A 169 5.62 -10.00 2.52
CA SER A 169 4.18 -9.70 2.66
C SER A 169 3.49 -10.67 3.62
N LEU A 170 3.81 -11.97 3.52
CA LEU A 170 3.26 -12.97 4.44
C LEU A 170 3.75 -12.71 5.87
N PHE A 171 5.03 -12.44 6.05
CA PHE A 171 5.61 -12.11 7.35
C PHE A 171 4.95 -10.87 7.96
N LEU A 172 4.81 -9.79 7.18
CA LEU A 172 4.14 -8.57 7.63
C LEU A 172 2.66 -8.81 7.95
N GLY A 173 1.98 -9.60 7.12
CA GLY A 173 0.59 -9.97 7.32
C GLY A 173 0.37 -10.72 8.63
N LEU A 174 1.22 -11.70 8.94
CA LEU A 174 1.19 -12.41 10.23
C LEU A 174 1.58 -11.51 11.40
N TYR A 175 2.62 -10.69 11.22
CA TYR A 175 3.09 -9.75 12.22
C TYR A 175 2.03 -8.70 12.58
N ALA A 176 1.20 -8.29 11.62
CA ALA A 176 0.13 -7.31 11.83
C ALA A 176 -0.87 -7.71 12.92
N PHE A 177 -1.19 -9.01 13.04
CA PHE A 177 -2.09 -9.50 14.09
C PHE A 177 -1.51 -9.36 15.50
N THR A 178 -0.19 -9.20 15.62
CA THR A 178 0.46 -8.96 16.91
C THR A 178 0.38 -7.50 17.34
N LEU A 179 0.14 -6.56 16.41
CA LEU A 179 0.17 -5.12 16.67
C LEU A 179 -0.94 -4.69 17.65
N PRO A 180 -0.79 -3.52 18.32
CA PRO A 180 -1.83 -3.03 19.22
C PRO A 180 -3.17 -2.91 18.49
N SER A 181 -4.23 -3.32 19.18
CA SER A 181 -5.57 -3.31 18.60
C SER A 181 -6.02 -1.89 18.27
N CYS A 182 -6.32 -1.66 16.99
CA CYS A 182 -6.90 -0.44 16.47
C CYS A 182 -8.40 -0.66 16.26
N ALA A 183 -9.16 -0.52 17.34
CA ALA A 183 -10.60 -0.76 17.32
C ALA A 183 -11.33 0.24 16.38
N PRO A 184 -12.44 -0.19 15.74
CA PRO A 184 -13.22 0.67 14.86
C PRO A 184 -13.75 1.90 15.60
N LEU A 185 -13.50 3.10 15.04
CA LEU A 185 -13.94 4.38 15.62
C LEU A 185 -15.46 4.55 15.56
N GLY A 186 -16.16 3.83 14.68
CA GLY A 186 -17.59 3.95 14.43
C GLY A 186 -18.51 3.19 15.39
N LYS A 187 -18.02 2.57 16.46
CA LYS A 187 -18.87 1.90 17.47
C LYS A 187 -19.72 2.94 18.21
N GLY A 188 -20.91 3.23 17.68
CA GLY A 188 -21.92 4.07 18.33
C GLY A 188 -22.42 5.27 17.51
N HIS A 189 -21.85 5.56 16.33
CA HIS A 189 -22.36 6.61 15.43
C HIS A 189 -22.68 6.02 14.06
N LYS A 190 -23.97 6.03 13.69
CA LYS A 190 -24.43 5.66 12.34
C LYS A 190 -24.06 6.78 11.36
N LYS A 191 -22.80 6.86 10.96
CA LYS A 191 -22.42 7.68 9.78
C LYS A 191 -23.18 7.14 8.57
N THR A 192 -23.76 8.05 7.80
CA THR A 192 -24.44 7.72 6.54
C THR A 192 -23.43 7.18 5.51
N PHE A 193 -23.88 6.41 4.53
CA PHE A 193 -22.98 5.86 3.49
C PHE A 193 -22.23 6.98 2.73
N VAL A 194 -22.90 8.14 2.55
CA VAL A 194 -22.34 9.37 1.96
C VAL A 194 -21.21 9.95 2.80
N GLU A 195 -21.37 10.01 4.12
CA GLU A 195 -20.31 10.42 5.06
C GLU A 195 -19.16 9.41 5.11
N ALA A 196 -19.47 8.12 5.04
CA ALA A 196 -18.49 7.04 5.09
C ALA A 196 -17.59 7.01 3.85
N LEU A 197 -18.15 7.25 2.66
CA LEU A 197 -17.38 7.43 1.41
C LEU A 197 -16.65 8.77 1.33
N GLY A 198 -16.80 9.64 2.33
CA GLY A 198 -16.18 10.96 2.32
C GLY A 198 -16.72 11.87 1.24
N LEU A 199 -17.92 11.61 0.69
CA LEU A 199 -18.53 12.45 -0.35
C LEU A 199 -18.84 13.87 0.16
N ASN A 200 -18.97 14.04 1.47
CA ASN A 200 -19.02 15.37 2.10
C ASN A 200 -17.73 16.19 1.89
N ALA A 201 -16.61 15.55 1.59
CA ALA A 201 -15.37 16.24 1.24
C ALA A 201 -15.50 17.04 -0.07
N PHE A 202 -16.44 16.71 -0.96
CA PHE A 202 -16.72 17.56 -2.12
C PHE A 202 -17.22 18.96 -1.73
N ALA A 203 -17.81 19.12 -0.54
CA ALA A 203 -18.14 20.43 -0.01
C ALA A 203 -16.89 21.30 0.25
N LEU A 204 -15.70 20.71 0.44
CA LEU A 204 -14.45 21.46 0.59
C LEU A 204 -14.09 22.22 -0.70
N PHE A 205 -14.51 21.76 -1.88
CA PHE A 205 -14.31 22.48 -3.14
C PHE A 205 -15.10 23.80 -3.19
N LYS A 206 -16.07 24.04 -2.29
CA LYS A 206 -16.72 25.35 -2.16
C LYS A 206 -15.75 26.43 -1.66
N SER A 207 -14.67 26.04 -0.97
CA SER A 207 -13.62 26.98 -0.55
C SER A 207 -12.58 27.11 -1.65
N THR A 208 -12.44 28.32 -2.22
CA THR A 208 -11.46 28.60 -3.28
C THR A 208 -10.05 28.19 -2.91
N LYS A 209 -9.64 28.41 -1.65
CA LYS A 209 -8.31 28.02 -1.15
C LYS A 209 -8.10 26.51 -1.20
N MET A 210 -9.13 25.75 -0.83
CA MET A 210 -9.05 24.30 -0.78
C MET A 210 -9.17 23.68 -2.18
N ALA A 211 -10.01 24.26 -3.05
CA ALA A 211 -10.08 23.88 -4.46
C ALA A 211 -8.73 24.08 -5.17
N LEU A 212 -8.09 25.26 -5.00
CA LEU A 212 -6.75 25.52 -5.52
C LEU A 212 -5.75 24.50 -4.99
N PHE A 213 -5.74 24.26 -3.67
CA PHE A 213 -4.85 23.27 -3.07
C PHE A 213 -5.02 21.88 -3.70
N PHE A 214 -6.25 21.39 -3.88
CA PHE A 214 -6.49 20.09 -4.50
C PHE A 214 -6.06 20.02 -5.97
N VAL A 215 -6.27 21.08 -6.75
CA VAL A 215 -5.82 21.14 -8.15
C VAL A 215 -4.29 21.05 -8.19
N PHE A 216 -3.57 21.84 -7.39
CA PHE A 216 -2.11 21.78 -7.34
C PHE A 216 -1.60 20.44 -6.81
N ALA A 217 -2.25 19.85 -5.80
CA ALA A 217 -1.89 18.53 -5.30
C ALA A 217 -2.08 17.43 -6.37
N MET A 218 -3.15 17.51 -7.16
CA MET A 218 -3.40 16.61 -8.28
C MET A 218 -2.36 16.76 -9.38
N LEU A 219 -2.04 17.99 -9.78
CA LEU A 219 -1.01 18.28 -10.78
C LEU A 219 0.39 17.84 -10.32
N LEU A 220 0.71 18.04 -9.05
CA LEU A 220 1.95 17.56 -8.44
C LEU A 220 2.03 16.04 -8.49
N GLY A 221 0.93 15.34 -8.17
CA GLY A 221 0.84 13.89 -8.28
C GLY A 221 1.03 13.40 -9.71
N ALA A 222 0.39 14.05 -10.69
CA ALA A 222 0.57 13.73 -12.11
C ALA A 222 2.01 13.92 -12.56
N SER A 223 2.65 15.02 -12.15
CA SER A 223 4.07 15.26 -12.44
C SER A 223 4.95 14.16 -11.86
N LEU A 224 4.76 13.78 -10.59
CA LEU A 224 5.54 12.73 -9.93
C LEU A 224 5.40 11.38 -10.62
N GLN A 225 4.23 11.06 -11.17
CA GLN A 225 4.01 9.77 -11.83
C GLN A 225 4.58 9.74 -13.27
N LEU A 226 4.69 10.91 -13.92
CA LEU A 226 5.25 11.02 -15.28
C LEU A 226 6.77 11.12 -15.30
N THR A 227 7.39 11.61 -14.22
CA THR A 227 8.84 11.81 -14.14
C THR A 227 9.60 10.65 -13.48
N ASN A 228 8.90 9.67 -12.88
CA ASN A 228 9.47 8.42 -12.35
C ASN A 228 9.14 7.23 -13.26
#